data_AF-A0A7K1C8I7-F1
#
_entry.id   AF-A0A7K1C8I7-F1
#
_cell.length_a   1.000
_cell.length_b   1.000
_cell.length_c   1.000
_cell.angle_alpha   90.00
_cell.angle_beta   90.00
_cell.angle_gamma   90.00
#
_symmetry.space_group_name_H-M   'P 1'
#
loop_
_entity.id
_entity.type
_entity.pdbx_description
1 polymer ?
#
loop_
_entity_poly.entity_id
_entity_poly.type
_entity_poly.pdbx_seq_one_letter_code
_entity_poly.pdbx_strand_id
1 'polypeptide(L)'
;MAPRFTAEQADVLRRIGLTAGEEVRFRRADRGRWQTGRISCVERDGSITVHDSHGAARSLRPEKLEVLRPGKRRKAVWTPVTEVAVTWEQLTLF
;
A
#
# COMPACT_ATOMS: atom_id res chain seq x y z
N MET A 1 -7.51 17.85 16.09
CA MET A 1 -7.06 16.45 15.90
C MET A 1 -6.22 16.42 14.63
N ALA A 2 -4.90 16.51 14.76
CA ALA A 2 -3.98 16.57 13.63
C ALA A 2 -3.99 15.25 12.85
N PRO A 3 -3.70 15.25 11.52
CA PRO A 3 -3.50 14.00 10.80
C PRO A 3 -2.34 13.24 11.47
N ARG A 4 -2.58 11.97 11.84
CA ARG A 4 -1.58 11.07 12.47
C ARG A 4 -0.47 10.64 11.48
N PHE A 5 -0.29 11.35 10.39
CA PHE A 5 0.63 11.01 9.31
C PHE A 5 1.58 12.19 9.11
N THR A 6 2.86 11.94 9.30
CA THR A 6 3.90 12.95 9.07
C THR A 6 4.17 13.09 7.57
N ALA A 7 4.58 14.29 7.15
CA ALA A 7 4.95 14.55 5.74
C ALA A 7 6.06 13.61 5.25
N GLU A 8 6.95 13.20 6.15
CA GLU A 8 8.03 12.24 5.89
C GLU A 8 7.47 10.87 5.49
N GLN A 9 6.46 10.35 6.19
CA GLN A 9 5.83 9.06 5.84
C GLN A 9 5.10 9.12 4.48
N ALA A 10 4.49 10.26 4.16
CA ALA A 10 3.87 10.47 2.85
C ALA A 10 4.92 10.52 1.73
N ASP A 11 6.10 11.10 2.00
CA ASP A 11 7.21 11.11 1.05
C ASP A 11 7.78 9.71 0.82
N VAL A 12 7.99 8.93 1.89
CA VAL A 12 8.44 7.53 1.76
C VAL A 12 7.43 6.69 0.97
N LEU A 13 6.13 6.84 1.22
CA LEU A 13 5.10 6.19 0.40
C LEU A 13 5.25 6.53 -1.08
N ARG A 14 5.41 7.82 -1.41
CA ARG A 14 5.57 8.27 -2.81
C ARG A 14 6.85 7.72 -3.43
N ARG A 15 7.94 7.62 -2.65
CA ARG A 15 9.21 7.03 -3.11
C ARG A 15 9.07 5.56 -3.49
N ILE A 16 8.24 4.78 -2.80
CA ILE A 16 7.96 3.38 -3.16
C ILE A 16 6.79 3.23 -4.14
N GLY A 17 6.37 4.33 -4.77
CA GLY A 17 5.31 4.37 -5.78
C GLY A 17 3.89 4.33 -5.21
N LEU A 18 3.69 4.40 -3.90
CA LEU A 18 2.38 4.39 -3.27
C LEU A 18 1.86 5.79 -2.95
N THR A 19 0.53 5.94 -2.89
CA THR A 19 -0.11 7.21 -2.50
C THR A 19 -1.02 7.00 -1.30
N ALA A 20 -0.93 7.90 -0.32
CA ALA A 20 -1.89 7.92 0.78
C ALA A 20 -3.32 8.18 0.25
N GLY A 21 -4.27 7.36 0.69
CA GLY A 21 -5.65 7.35 0.21
C GLY A 21 -5.91 6.44 -0.99
N GLU A 22 -4.88 5.83 -1.59
CA GLU A 22 -5.03 4.89 -2.70
C GLU A 22 -5.80 3.63 -2.27
N GLU A 23 -6.67 3.15 -3.15
CA GLU A 23 -7.48 1.96 -2.89
C GLU A 23 -6.63 0.70 -2.97
N VAL A 24 -6.71 -0.09 -1.91
CA VAL A 24 -6.02 -1.38 -1.78
C VAL A 24 -6.98 -2.47 -1.42
N ARG A 25 -6.62 -3.69 -1.78
CA ARG A 25 -7.23 -4.89 -1.21
C ARG A 25 -6.21 -5.66 -0.40
N PHE A 26 -6.68 -6.28 0.65
CA PHE A 26 -5.87 -7.04 1.57
C PHE A 26 -6.62 -8.27 2.09
N ARG A 27 -5.86 -9.28 2.51
CA ARG A 27 -6.42 -10.48 3.16
C ARG A 27 -5.72 -10.71 4.49
N ARG A 28 -6.49 -11.04 5.53
CA ARG A 28 -5.96 -11.28 6.88
C ARG A 28 -5.28 -12.65 7.02
N ALA A 29 -5.84 -13.65 6.35
CA ALA A 29 -5.31 -15.00 6.27
C ALA A 29 -5.12 -15.37 4.79
N ASP A 30 -4.23 -16.30 4.50
CA ASP A 30 -3.98 -16.75 3.12
C ASP A 30 -5.24 -17.29 2.43
N ARG A 31 -6.15 -17.92 3.19
CA ARG A 31 -7.47 -18.36 2.71
C ARG A 31 -8.61 -17.42 3.13
N GLY A 32 -8.30 -16.23 3.62
CA GLY A 32 -9.27 -15.22 4.03
C GLY A 32 -9.92 -14.55 2.82
N ARG A 33 -11.06 -13.88 3.07
CA ARG A 33 -11.69 -13.03 2.06
C ARG A 33 -10.82 -11.80 1.81
N TRP A 34 -10.73 -11.40 0.55
CA TRP A 34 -10.21 -10.09 0.18
C TRP A 34 -11.14 -9.01 0.71
N GLN A 35 -10.56 -8.04 1.41
CA GLN A 35 -11.22 -6.85 1.90
C GLN A 35 -10.59 -5.65 1.23
N THR A 36 -11.38 -4.61 1.01
CA THR A 36 -10.88 -3.35 0.48
C THR A 36 -10.57 -2.37 1.63
N GLY A 37 -9.65 -1.46 1.36
CA GLY A 37 -9.23 -0.42 2.28
C GLY A 37 -8.49 0.67 1.53
N ARG A 38 -7.93 1.61 2.30
CA ARG A 38 -7.12 2.71 1.77
C ARG A 38 -5.78 2.77 2.47
N ILE A 39 -4.71 3.00 1.71
CA ILE A 39 -3.38 3.24 2.27
C ILE A 39 -3.41 4.52 3.11
N SER A 40 -2.74 4.49 4.25
CA SER A 40 -2.53 5.68 5.08
C SER A 40 -1.06 6.07 5.12
N CYS A 41 -0.18 5.17 5.58
CA CYS A 41 1.26 5.41 5.70
C CYS A 41 2.07 4.11 5.59
N VAL A 42 3.37 4.25 5.36
CA VAL A 42 4.35 3.19 5.56
C VAL A 42 5.06 3.43 6.89
N GLU A 43 5.22 2.36 7.64
CA GLU A 43 5.92 2.31 8.93
C GLU A 43 7.42 2.05 8.70
N ARG A 44 8.25 2.37 9.70
CA ARG A 44 9.72 2.20 9.61
C ARG A 44 10.17 0.75 9.40
N ASP A 45 9.37 -0.23 9.82
CA ASP A 45 9.66 -1.65 9.61
C ASP A 45 9.28 -2.14 8.20
N GLY A 46 8.75 -1.25 7.34
CA GLY A 46 8.27 -1.57 6.01
C GLY A 46 6.83 -2.11 5.98
N SER A 47 6.14 -2.14 7.13
CA SER A 47 4.70 -2.44 7.17
C SER A 47 3.90 -1.24 6.65
N ILE A 48 2.73 -1.50 6.07
CA ILE A 48 1.85 -0.45 5.54
C ILE A 48 0.58 -0.41 6.38
N THR A 49 0.28 0.78 6.88
CA THR A 49 -0.95 1.05 7.62
C THR A 49 -2.07 1.35 6.62
N VAL A 50 -3.11 0.52 6.66
CA VAL A 50 -4.32 0.65 5.83
C VAL A 50 -5.54 0.87 6.71
N HIS A 51 -6.49 1.65 6.21
CA HIS A 51 -7.80 1.81 6.83
C HIS A 51 -8.80 0.95 6.08
N ASP A 52 -9.45 0.02 6.78
CA ASP A 52 -10.52 -0.79 6.19
C ASP A 52 -11.83 0.00 6.03
N SER A 53 -12.81 -0.59 5.35
CA SER A 53 -14.13 0.03 5.13
C SER A 53 -14.92 0.32 6.41
N HIS A 54 -14.59 -0.34 7.53
CA HIS A 54 -15.15 -0.05 8.85
C HIS A 54 -14.37 1.04 9.61
N GLY A 55 -13.33 1.62 8.98
CA GLY A 55 -12.52 2.69 9.56
C GLY A 55 -11.46 2.21 10.55
N ALA A 56 -11.23 0.90 10.68
CA ALA A 56 -10.17 0.41 11.55
C ALA A 56 -8.81 0.50 10.85
N ALA A 57 -7.80 1.00 11.58
CA ALA A 57 -6.43 1.03 11.11
C ALA A 57 -5.75 -0.33 11.34
N ARG A 58 -5.08 -0.83 10.30
CA ARG A 58 -4.41 -2.13 10.30
C ARG A 58 -3.04 -2.00 9.67
N SER A 59 -2.01 -2.46 10.39
CA SER A 59 -0.65 -2.57 9.86
C SER A 59 -0.49 -3.94 9.22
N LEU A 60 -0.20 -3.97 7.92
CA LEU A 60 -0.09 -5.18 7.12
C LEU A 60 1.23 -5.21 6.35
N ARG A 61 1.76 -6.42 6.15
CA ARG A 61 2.94 -6.63 5.29
C ARG A 61 2.58 -6.32 3.84
N PRO A 62 3.49 -5.73 3.05
CA PRO A 62 3.26 -5.40 1.64
C PRO A 62 2.92 -6.65 0.80
N GLU A 63 3.41 -7.82 1.19
CA GLU A 63 3.14 -9.12 0.55
C GLU A 63 1.65 -9.52 0.59
N LYS A 64 0.89 -8.98 1.54
CA LYS A 64 -0.54 -9.27 1.74
C LYS A 64 -1.43 -8.15 1.20
N LEU A 65 -0.83 -7.15 0.54
CA LEU A 65 -1.50 -5.98 -0.01
C LEU A 65 -1.40 -5.97 -1.53
N GLU A 66 -2.50 -5.63 -2.18
CA GLU A 66 -2.52 -5.33 -3.61
C GLU A 66 -3.15 -3.96 -3.82
N VAL A 67 -2.53 -3.17 -4.70
CA VAL A 67 -2.99 -1.85 -5.11
C VAL A 67 -3.62 -1.93 -6.49
N LEU A 68 -4.61 -1.07 -6.72
CA LEU A 68 -5.25 -1.00 -8.01
C LEU A 68 -4.38 -0.17 -8.98
N ARG A 69 -3.84 -0.81 -10.01
CA ARG A 69 -3.00 -0.15 -11.02
C ARG A 69 -3.65 -0.10 -12.40
N PRO A 70 -3.42 0.96 -13.18
CA PRO A 70 -3.88 1.01 -14.56
C PRO A 70 -3.13 -0.05 -15.39
N GLY A 71 -3.83 -1.09 -15.84
CA GLY A 71 -3.27 -2.12 -16.70
C GLY A 71 -3.15 -1.68 -18.15
N LYS A 72 -2.31 -2.40 -18.92
CA LYS A 72 -1.95 -2.15 -20.34
C LYS A 72 -3.12 -2.00 -21.33
N ARG A 73 -4.35 -2.38 -20.94
CA ARG A 73 -5.56 -2.34 -21.79
C ARG A 73 -6.77 -1.70 -21.09
N ARG A 74 -6.57 -0.58 -20.38
CA ARG A 74 -7.63 0.19 -19.67
C ARG A 74 -8.39 -0.57 -18.57
N LYS A 75 -8.01 -1.82 -18.27
CA LYS A 75 -8.53 -2.56 -17.12
C LYS A 75 -7.59 -2.33 -15.95
N ALA A 76 -8.15 -1.85 -14.85
CA ALA A 76 -7.44 -1.76 -13.61
C ALA A 76 -7.14 -3.18 -13.12
N VAL A 77 -5.87 -3.45 -12.79
CA VAL A 77 -5.41 -4.74 -12.28
C VAL A 77 -4.96 -4.56 -10.85
N TRP A 78 -5.26 -5.55 -10.03
CA TRP A 78 -4.72 -5.60 -8.68
C TRP A 78 -3.29 -6.11 -8.77
N THR A 79 -2.34 -5.28 -8.38
CA THR A 79 -0.91 -5.55 -8.42
C THR A 79 -0.38 -5.62 -6.99
N PRO A 80 0.39 -6.64 -6.61
CA PRO A 80 0.95 -6.73 -5.27
C PRO A 80 1.87 -5.55 -4.99
N VAL A 81 1.80 -5.03 -3.75
CA VAL A 81 2.61 -3.87 -3.36
C VAL A 81 4.10 -4.19 -3.45
N THR A 82 4.50 -5.43 -3.24
CA THR A 82 5.90 -5.86 -3.43
C THR A 82 6.37 -5.65 -4.87
N GLU A 83 5.54 -5.91 -5.88
CA GLU A 83 5.92 -5.68 -7.28
C GLU A 83 6.01 -4.18 -7.62
N VAL A 84 5.13 -3.38 -7.02
CA VAL A 84 5.17 -1.91 -7.13
C VAL A 84 6.42 -1.33 -6.47
N ALA A 85 6.76 -1.77 -5.26
CA ALA A 85 7.93 -1.31 -4.52
C ALA A 85 9.23 -1.79 -5.18
N VAL A 86 9.29 -3.04 -5.65
CA VAL A 86 10.46 -3.63 -6.34
C VAL A 86 10.74 -2.96 -7.67
N THR A 87 9.72 -2.45 -8.38
CA THR A 87 9.93 -1.66 -9.61
C THR A 87 10.78 -0.40 -9.34
N TRP A 88 11.01 -0.03 -8.08
CA TRP A 88 11.89 1.06 -7.67
C TRP A 88 13.17 0.63 -6.91
N GLU A 89 13.30 -0.63 -6.47
CA GLU A 89 14.55 -1.12 -5.82
C GLU A 89 15.75 -1.23 -6.78
N GLN A 90 15.57 -0.94 -8.08
CA GLN A 90 16.66 -0.99 -9.06
C GLN A 90 17.44 0.33 -9.27
N LEU A 91 17.23 1.38 -8.46
CA LEU A 91 17.91 2.67 -8.65
C LEU A 91 18.67 3.26 -7.44
N THR A 92 19.12 2.44 -6.48
CA THR A 92 20.11 2.92 -5.50
C THR A 92 21.20 1.90 -5.21
N LEU A 93 21.93 1.53 -6.26
CA LEU A 93 23.30 1.04 -6.15
C LEU A 93 24.21 1.95 -6.96
N PHE A 94 24.44 3.18 -6.50
CA PHE A 94 25.59 4.00 -6.88
C PHE A 94 25.98 4.91 -5.72
#